data_AF-A0A8T6DKA9-F1
#
_entry.id   AF-A0A8T6DKA9-F1
#
_cell.length_a   1.000
_cell.length_b   1.000
_cell.length_c   1.000
_cell.angle_alpha   90.00
_cell.angle_beta   90.00
_cell.angle_gamma   90.00
#
_symmetry.space_group_name_H-M   'P 1'
#
loop_
_entity.id
_entity.type
_entity.pdbx_description
1 polymer ?
#
loop_
_entity_poly.entity_id
_entity_poly.type
_entity_poly.pdbx_seq_one_letter_code
_entity_poly.pdbx_strand_id
1 'polypeptide(L)'
;MLKQSFIHLPRVGKVTESEIWDAGIDSWTDFLHAKRLPSRIHNKRRHLRSLIQRSEEHYDLRDAAYFDKALRPGEQWRLYADFRERAAFVDLETTGLSPERGIITLIGV
;
A
#
# COMPACT_ATOMS: atom_id res chain seq x y z
N MET A 1 -7.83 -0.71 5.67
CA MET A 1 -6.48 -0.85 5.05
C MET A 1 -6.58 -0.41 3.59
N LEU A 2 -5.45 -0.11 2.93
CA LEU A 2 -5.29 0.77 1.74
C LEU A 2 -5.97 2.14 1.81
N LYS A 3 -7.31 2.20 1.92
CA LYS A 3 -8.08 3.46 2.09
C LYS A 3 -7.71 4.26 3.33
N GLN A 4 -6.98 3.65 4.27
CA GLN A 4 -6.48 4.26 5.51
C GLN A 4 -4.95 4.44 5.51
N SER A 5 -4.30 4.21 4.37
CA SER A 5 -2.86 4.37 4.19
C SER A 5 -2.59 5.45 3.15
N PHE A 6 -1.49 6.16 3.33
CA PHE A 6 -1.04 7.23 2.45
C PHE A 6 0.36 6.96 1.91
N ILE A 7 1.00 5.87 2.34
CA ILE A 7 2.41 5.57 2.05
C ILE A 7 2.69 5.27 0.57
N HIS A 8 1.66 4.89 -0.20
CA HIS A 8 1.74 4.73 -1.66
C HIS A 8 1.81 6.07 -2.41
N LEU A 9 1.53 7.19 -1.74
CA LEU A 9 1.62 8.51 -2.33
C LEU A 9 3.08 8.97 -2.44
N PRO A 10 3.45 9.68 -3.52
CA PRO A 10 4.81 10.14 -3.73
C PRO A 10 5.24 11.09 -2.62
N ARG A 11 6.44 10.86 -2.07
CA ARG A 11 7.02 11.63 -0.97
C ARG A 11 6.22 11.57 0.34
N VAL A 12 5.33 10.60 0.48
CA VAL A 12 4.80 10.16 1.77
C VAL A 12 5.61 8.93 2.21
N GLY A 13 6.03 8.93 3.46
CA GLY A 13 6.70 7.83 4.12
C GLY A 13 6.11 7.66 5.52
N LYS A 14 6.59 6.68 6.30
CA LYS A 14 6.02 6.35 7.62
C LYS A 14 5.83 7.56 8.54
N VAL A 15 6.82 8.45 8.60
CA VAL A 15 6.75 9.66 9.44
C VAL A 15 5.64 10.60 8.96
N THR A 16 5.56 10.87 7.66
CA THR A 16 4.52 11.73 7.10
C THR A 16 3.13 11.09 7.20
N GLU A 17 3.04 9.76 7.03
CA GLU A 17 1.80 9.00 7.21
C GLU A 17 1.31 9.10 8.66
N SER A 18 2.20 8.93 9.64
CA SER A 18 1.89 9.15 11.06
C SER A 18 1.39 10.57 11.31
N GLU A 19 2.07 11.60 10.79
CA GLU A 19 1.62 12.99 10.95
C GLU A 19 0.23 13.25 10.36
N ILE A 20 -0.17 12.52 9.31
CA ILE A 20 -1.52 12.61 8.74
C ILE A 20 -2.53 12.00 9.72
N TRP A 21 -2.25 10.81 10.25
CA TRP A 21 -3.11 10.17 11.26
C TRP A 21 -3.20 10.97 12.56
N ASP A 22 -2.08 11.51 13.04
CA ASP A 22 -2.02 12.36 14.24
C ASP A 22 -2.85 13.66 14.08
N ALA A 23 -3.10 14.09 12.84
CA ALA A 23 -3.99 15.19 12.52
C ALA A 23 -5.48 14.79 12.44
N GLY A 24 -5.83 13.55 12.80
CA GLY A 24 -7.18 12.99 12.75
C GLY A 24 -7.66 12.66 11.34
N ILE A 25 -6.75 12.40 10.41
CA ILE A 25 -7.07 12.07 9.01
C ILE A 25 -6.77 10.58 8.81
N ASP A 26 -7.77 9.74 9.09
CA ASP A 26 -7.59 8.28 9.14
C ASP A 26 -7.92 7.59 7.82
N SER A 27 -8.57 8.29 6.88
CA SER A 27 -8.97 7.74 5.60
C SER A 27 -8.73 8.68 4.41
N TRP A 28 -8.76 8.12 3.20
CA TRP A 28 -8.78 8.87 1.95
C TRP A 28 -9.92 9.89 1.91
N THR A 29 -11.12 9.49 2.37
CA THR A 29 -12.28 10.37 2.49
C THR A 29 -11.98 11.54 3.43
N ASP A 30 -11.43 11.27 4.62
CA ASP A 30 -11.04 12.34 5.56
C ASP A 30 -10.01 13.28 4.93
N PHE A 31 -9.04 12.75 4.20
CA PHE A 31 -8.00 13.54 3.54
C PHE A 31 -8.55 14.46 2.45
N LEU A 32 -9.53 13.98 1.68
CA LEU A 32 -10.22 14.76 0.65
C LEU A 32 -11.03 15.91 1.27
N HIS A 33 -11.64 15.70 2.44
CA HIS A 33 -12.45 16.70 3.15
C HIS A 33 -11.65 17.60 4.12
N ALA A 34 -10.45 17.19 4.53
CA ALA A 34 -9.65 17.90 5.52
C ALA A 34 -9.34 19.35 5.08
N LYS A 35 -9.74 20.33 5.89
CA LYS A 35 -9.48 21.76 5.59
C LYS A 35 -7.99 22.10 5.68
N ARG A 36 -7.29 21.45 6.62
CA ARG A 36 -5.85 21.61 6.87
C ARG A 36 -5.19 20.23 6.79
N LEU A 37 -4.01 20.21 6.19
CA LEU A 37 -3.13 19.05 6.18
C LEU A 37 -1.84 19.40 6.94
N PRO A 38 -1.08 18.40 7.43
CA PRO A 38 0.23 18.61 8.02
C PRO A 38 1.15 19.48 7.15
N SER A 39 2.00 20.29 7.79
CA SER A 39 2.84 21.30 7.13
C SER A 39 3.71 20.71 6.02
N ARG A 40 4.26 19.50 6.21
CA ARG A 40 5.13 18.80 5.25
C ARG A 40 4.47 18.53 3.89
N ILE A 41 3.14 18.38 3.87
CA ILE A 41 2.38 18.04 2.67
C ILE A 41 1.41 19.13 2.24
N HIS A 42 1.30 20.21 3.01
CA HIS A 42 0.35 21.30 2.77
C HIS A 42 0.49 21.87 1.35
N ASN A 43 1.72 22.16 0.92
CA ASN A 43 2.00 22.71 -0.41
C ASN A 43 1.67 21.74 -1.56
N LYS A 44 1.55 20.45 -1.28
CA LYS A 44 1.24 19.40 -2.27
C LYS A 44 -0.23 18.96 -2.20
N ARG A 45 -1.06 19.57 -1.35
CA ARG A 45 -2.45 19.18 -1.10
C ARG A 45 -3.25 18.88 -2.36
N ARG A 46 -3.21 19.79 -3.36
CA ARG A 46 -3.99 19.62 -4.60
C ARG A 46 -3.56 18.36 -5.36
N HIS A 47 -2.25 18.15 -5.50
CA HIS A 47 -1.70 17.00 -6.20
C HIS A 47 -1.94 15.69 -5.45
N LEU A 48 -1.79 15.68 -4.12
CA LEU A 48 -2.07 14.48 -3.32
C LEU A 48 -3.55 14.10 -3.36
N ARG A 49 -4.45 15.08 -3.36
CA ARG A 49 -5.90 14.82 -3.53
C ARG A 49 -6.22 14.19 -4.88
N SER A 50 -5.64 14.68 -5.98
CA SER A 50 -5.87 14.06 -7.29
C SER A 50 -5.32 12.63 -7.35
N LEU A 51 -4.21 12.34 -6.66
CA LEU A 51 -3.67 10.99 -6.58
C LEU A 51 -4.52 10.07 -5.71
N ILE A 52 -5.13 10.59 -4.65
CA ILE A 52 -6.10 9.82 -3.85
C ILE A 52 -7.34 9.49 -4.69
N GLN A 53 -7.89 10.44 -5.45
CA GLN A 53 -9.02 10.16 -6.35
C GLN A 53 -8.67 9.07 -7.37
N ARG A 54 -7.47 9.16 -7.97
CA ARG A 54 -6.98 8.09 -8.85
C ARG A 54 -6.78 6.76 -8.11
N SER A 55 -6.37 6.80 -6.85
CA SER A 55 -6.26 5.60 -6.01
C SER A 55 -7.64 4.98 -5.77
N GLU A 56 -8.70 5.78 -5.59
CA GLU A 56 -10.08 5.29 -5.49
C GLU A 56 -10.49 4.56 -6.78
N GLU A 57 -10.22 5.13 -7.95
CA GLU A 57 -10.51 4.50 -9.24
C GLU A 57 -9.82 3.14 -9.40
N HIS A 58 -8.52 3.05 -9.11
CA HIS A 58 -7.78 1.77 -9.19
C HIS A 58 -8.20 0.78 -8.11
N TYR A 59 -8.63 1.26 -6.93
CA TYR A 59 -9.17 0.41 -5.88
C TYR A 59 -10.48 -0.25 -6.33
N ASP A 60 -11.39 0.53 -6.90
CA ASP A 60 -12.70 0.06 -7.37
C ASP A 60 -12.56 -0.93 -8.54
N LEU A 61 -11.56 -0.72 -9.41
CA LEU A 61 -11.18 -1.65 -10.47
C LEU A 61 -10.44 -2.91 -9.99
N ARG A 62 -10.16 -3.01 -8.67
CA ARG A 62 -9.40 -4.11 -8.06
C ARG A 62 -8.01 -4.29 -8.71
N ASP A 63 -7.34 -3.18 -9.04
CA ASP A 63 -6.02 -3.15 -9.67
C ASP A 63 -4.90 -3.16 -8.61
N ALA A 64 -4.57 -4.35 -8.11
CA ALA A 64 -3.47 -4.52 -7.16
C ALA A 64 -2.10 -4.11 -7.74
N ALA A 65 -1.90 -4.24 -9.06
CA ALA A 65 -0.63 -3.93 -9.71
C ALA A 65 -0.30 -2.43 -9.70
N TYR A 66 -1.32 -1.58 -9.74
CA TYR A 66 -1.15 -0.13 -9.51
C TYR A 66 -0.52 0.15 -8.16
N PHE A 67 -1.07 -0.46 -7.09
CA PHE A 67 -0.58 -0.23 -5.73
C PHE A 67 0.76 -0.90 -5.46
N ASP A 68 1.00 -2.10 -6.00
CA ASP A 68 2.30 -2.78 -5.90
C ASP A 68 3.45 -1.91 -6.43
N LYS A 69 3.24 -1.26 -7.59
CA LYS A 69 4.20 -0.32 -8.18
C LYS A 69 4.39 0.97 -7.38
N ALA A 70 3.37 1.39 -6.62
CA ALA A 70 3.38 2.63 -5.85
C ALA A 70 3.92 2.45 -4.42
N LEU A 71 3.75 1.25 -3.85
CA LEU A 71 4.23 0.91 -2.52
C LEU A 71 5.75 0.71 -2.52
N ARG A 72 6.35 1.05 -1.38
CA ARG A 72 7.77 0.81 -1.16
C ARG A 72 8.01 -0.67 -0.86
N PRO A 73 9.21 -1.20 -1.13
CA PRO A 73 9.59 -2.54 -0.66
C PRO A 73 9.34 -2.67 0.84
N GLY A 74 8.67 -3.75 1.24
CA GLY A 74 8.29 -4.03 2.62
C GLY A 74 6.94 -3.45 3.05
N GLU A 75 6.23 -2.70 2.20
CA GLU A 75 4.87 -2.19 2.49
C GLU A 75 3.78 -2.91 1.70
N GLN A 76 4.13 -3.87 0.82
CA GLN A 76 3.17 -4.64 0.01
C GLN A 76 2.19 -5.47 0.84
N TRP A 77 2.54 -5.81 2.08
CA TRP A 77 1.61 -6.51 2.99
C TRP A 77 0.30 -5.71 3.22
N ARG A 78 0.31 -4.39 3.01
CA ARG A 78 -0.88 -3.53 3.09
C ARG A 78 -1.92 -3.82 2.01
N LEU A 79 -1.55 -4.51 0.93
CA LEU A 79 -2.49 -4.98 -0.09
C LEU A 79 -3.35 -6.13 0.43
N TYR A 80 -2.84 -6.92 1.37
CA TYR A 80 -3.42 -8.22 1.70
C TYR A 80 -4.88 -8.13 2.13
N ALA A 81 -5.25 -7.29 3.10
CA ALA A 81 -6.63 -7.25 3.60
C ALA A 81 -7.63 -6.87 2.51
N ASP A 82 -7.25 -5.98 1.59
CA ASP A 82 -8.11 -5.54 0.51
C ASP A 82 -8.14 -6.51 -0.67
N PHE A 83 -7.07 -7.28 -0.90
CA PHE A 83 -6.92 -8.18 -2.06
C PHE A 83 -6.89 -9.68 -1.70
N ARG A 84 -7.22 -10.04 -0.46
CA ARG A 84 -7.16 -11.42 0.07
C ARG A 84 -7.85 -12.47 -0.79
N GLU A 85 -8.95 -12.12 -1.46
CA GLU A 85 -9.70 -13.06 -2.32
C GLU A 85 -8.95 -13.43 -3.61
N ARG A 86 -7.92 -12.67 -3.97
CA ARG A 86 -7.05 -12.88 -5.12
C ARG A 86 -5.59 -13.11 -4.71
N ALA A 87 -5.35 -13.36 -3.42
CA ALA A 87 -4.04 -13.69 -2.90
C ALA A 87 -3.92 -15.21 -2.79
N ALA A 88 -2.77 -15.75 -3.17
CA ALA A 88 -2.40 -17.13 -2.90
C ALA A 88 -1.30 -17.13 -1.84
N PHE A 89 -1.35 -18.10 -0.93
CA PHE A 89 -0.28 -18.34 0.02
C PHE A 89 0.56 -19.47 -0.49
N VAL A 90 1.86 -19.23 -0.62
CA VAL A 90 2.80 -20.23 -1.11
C VAL A 90 3.85 -20.44 -0.05
N ASP A 91 3.93 -21.66 0.46
CA ASP A 91 5.01 -22.12 1.29
C ASP A 91 6.07 -22.79 0.41
N LEU A 92 7.31 -22.35 0.55
CA LEU A 92 8.44 -22.81 -0.24
C LEU A 92 9.46 -23.45 0.68
N GLU A 93 9.57 -24.77 0.57
CA GLU A 93 10.56 -25.55 1.30
C GLU A 93 11.68 -25.95 0.35
N THR A 94 12.92 -25.76 0.77
CA THR A 94 14.09 -26.17 -0.01
C THR A 94 14.98 -27.06 0.84
N THR A 95 15.61 -28.07 0.23
CA THR A 95 16.56 -28.92 0.97
C THR A 95 17.83 -28.18 1.41
N GLY A 96 18.06 -26.95 0.90
CA GLY A 96 19.21 -26.12 1.26
C GLY A 96 20.58 -26.66 0.81
N LEU A 97 20.61 -27.75 0.02
CA LEU A 97 21.83 -28.49 -0.29
C LEU A 97 22.70 -27.83 -1.37
N SER A 98 22.11 -27.38 -2.48
CA SER A 98 22.77 -26.55 -3.48
C SER A 98 21.76 -25.90 -4.44
N PRO A 99 22.11 -24.79 -5.12
CA PRO A 99 21.25 -24.17 -6.14
C PRO A 99 20.94 -25.09 -7.32
N GLU A 100 21.84 -26.03 -7.64
CA GLU A 100 21.75 -26.89 -8.83
C GLU A 100 21.15 -28.28 -8.55
N ARG A 101 21.20 -28.74 -7.29
CA ARG A 101 20.77 -30.09 -6.86
C ARG A 101 19.76 -30.07 -5.72
N GLY A 102 19.39 -28.89 -5.23
CA GLY A 102 18.33 -28.72 -4.25
C GLY A 102 16.98 -29.12 -4.84
N ILE A 103 16.12 -29.70 -4.00
CA ILE A 103 14.72 -29.97 -4.34
C ILE A 103 13.91 -28.84 -3.72
N ILE A 104 13.02 -28.25 -4.52
CA ILE A 104 12.04 -27.26 -4.06
C ILE A 104 10.70 -27.98 -3.95
N THR A 105 10.08 -27.92 -2.77
CA THR A 105 8.70 -28.36 -2.54
C THR A 105 7.83 -27.13 -2.35
N LEU A 106 6.66 -27.13 -2.97
CA LEU A 106 5.70 -26.03 -2.93
C LEU A 106 4.36 -26.55 -2.43
N ILE A 107 3.81 -25.90 -1.40
CA ILE A 107 2.44 -26.12 -0.94
C ILE A 107 1.73 -24.76 -1.01
N GLY A 108 0.54 -24.70 -1.62
CA GLY A 108 -0.20 -23.45 -1.72
C GLY A 108 -1.71 -23.60 -1.58
N VAL A 109 -2.35 -22.52 -1.13
CA VAL A 109 -3.81 -22.37 -0.96
C VAL A 109 -4.26 -21.04 -1.55
#